data_AF-A0A5E7Z1T6-F1
#
_entry.id   AF-A0A5E7Z1T6-F1
#
_cell.length_a   1.000
_cell.length_b   1.000
_cell.length_c   1.000
_cell.angle_alpha   90.00
_cell.angle_beta   90.00
_cell.angle_gamma   90.00
#
_symmetry.space_group_name_H-M   'P 1'
#
loop_
_entity.id
_entity.type
_entity.pdbx_description
1 polymer ?
#
loop_
_entity_poly.entity_id
_entity_poly.type
_entity_poly.pdbx_seq_one_letter_code
_entity_poly.pdbx_strand_id
1 'polypeptide(L)'
;MLQTALFVLKIFSAVLAGVFGAIGTVKEFRGEDGEVTRWGKVALIGVVVSSITAVSTQFIQELIDQQSAKKSTERIELQVENQRKILERMVTQGEQSQSILSTLERSLTKFSAISASAFIELPDNVELIGQFEQELLAEYSAFVKAGTAYGGPVYASRTSHDGIEAISVSAFGGLYPQSGKSNSLGWLLESLSLEAAFYKEPRADADLVAMRWSGEGQPDLQIGFTIEDLPNLSYELEGSKFNILQSNTSDSQFWDSSGEIISLSDLAGAQVYFYLSASGMSGMQPDVASVFWDGVRDSVLETVVLRIDEIDLWFRDAQLREFQADNGVTVWTATLPETLTEIFESHVR
;
A
#
# COMPACT_ATOMS: atom_id res chain seq x y z
N MET A 1 0.44 -36.23 -54.43
CA MET A 1 0.21 -37.15 -55.56
C MET A 1 -1.16 -36.98 -56.20
N LEU A 2 -2.28 -37.03 -55.45
CA LEU A 2 -3.63 -36.85 -56.02
C LEU A 2 -3.86 -35.45 -56.67
N GLN A 3 -3.45 -34.37 -56.00
CA GLN A 3 -3.53 -33.01 -56.58
C GLN A 3 -2.71 -32.87 -57.87
N THR A 4 -1.52 -33.47 -57.91
CA THR A 4 -0.67 -33.51 -59.10
C THR A 4 -1.35 -34.26 -60.25
N ALA A 5 -2.05 -35.36 -59.96
CA ALA A 5 -2.81 -36.13 -60.94
C ALA A 5 -4.03 -35.35 -61.48
N LEU A 6 -4.79 -34.69 -60.61
CA LEU A 6 -5.94 -33.84 -61.01
C LEU A 6 -5.49 -32.63 -61.84
N PHE A 7 -4.34 -32.05 -61.50
CA PHE A 7 -3.74 -30.95 -62.27
C PHE A 7 -3.33 -31.40 -63.68
N VAL A 8 -2.66 -32.55 -63.80
CA VAL A 8 -2.29 -33.14 -65.09
C VAL A 8 -3.54 -33.50 -65.91
N LEU A 9 -4.59 -34.04 -65.28
CA LEU A 9 -5.86 -34.36 -65.94
C LEU A 9 -6.58 -33.10 -66.47
N LYS A 10 -6.53 -31.99 -65.73
CA LYS A 10 -7.06 -30.68 -66.16
C LYS A 10 -6.33 -30.16 -67.40
N ILE A 11 -5.00 -30.21 -67.41
CA ILE A 11 -4.20 -29.79 -68.57
C ILE A 11 -4.53 -30.69 -69.77
N PHE A 12 -4.58 -32.01 -69.55
CA PHE A 12 -4.87 -32.98 -70.61
C PHE A 12 -6.26 -32.80 -71.22
N SER A 13 -7.29 -32.59 -70.39
CA SER A 13 -8.66 -32.34 -70.86
C SER A 13 -8.80 -31.00 -71.60
N ALA A 14 -8.11 -29.94 -71.15
CA ALA A 14 -8.09 -28.66 -71.86
C ALA A 14 -7.40 -28.77 -73.24
N VAL A 15 -6.28 -29.51 -73.32
CA VAL A 15 -5.58 -29.77 -74.59
C VAL A 15 -6.45 -30.60 -75.53
N LEU A 16 -7.11 -31.66 -75.04
CA LEU A 16 -8.03 -32.47 -75.85
C LEU A 16 -9.22 -31.66 -76.37
N ALA A 17 -9.81 -30.81 -75.53
CA ALA A 17 -10.89 -29.92 -75.95
C ALA A 17 -10.43 -28.96 -77.07
N GLY A 18 -9.21 -28.42 -76.96
CA GLY A 18 -8.61 -27.59 -78.01
C GLY A 18 -8.38 -28.35 -79.32
N VAL A 19 -7.86 -29.57 -79.25
CA VAL A 19 -7.62 -30.44 -80.42
C VAL A 19 -8.93 -30.83 -81.11
N PHE A 20 -9.95 -31.25 -80.36
CA PHE A 20 -11.24 -31.61 -80.93
C PHE A 20 -12.01 -30.39 -81.46
N GLY A 21 -11.86 -29.23 -80.82
CA GLY A 21 -12.38 -27.95 -81.34
C GLY A 21 -11.76 -27.59 -82.69
N ALA A 22 -10.43 -27.74 -82.83
CA ALA A 22 -9.71 -27.48 -84.08
C ALA A 22 -10.05 -28.50 -85.18
N ILE A 23 -10.22 -29.78 -84.85
CA ILE A 23 -10.68 -30.79 -85.81
C ILE A 23 -12.10 -30.48 -86.30
N GLY A 24 -12.96 -29.97 -85.41
CA GLY A 24 -14.31 -29.54 -85.74
C GLY A 24 -14.37 -28.34 -86.68
N THR A 25 -13.34 -27.48 -86.70
CA THR A 25 -13.30 -26.32 -87.62
C THR A 25 -12.66 -26.64 -88.97
N VAL A 26 -11.77 -27.64 -89.05
CA VAL A 26 -11.03 -27.99 -90.28
C VAL A 26 -11.79 -28.97 -91.20
N LYS A 27 -12.69 -29.79 -90.65
CA LYS A 27 -13.51 -30.74 -91.42
C LYS A 27 -14.95 -30.23 -91.51
N GLU A 28 -15.59 -30.38 -92.66
CA GLU A 28 -17.02 -30.08 -92.84
C GLU A 28 -17.86 -30.81 -91.78
N PHE A 29 -18.36 -30.02 -90.82
CA PHE A 29 -19.09 -30.51 -89.66
C PHE A 29 -20.48 -31.04 -90.05
N ARG A 30 -21.01 -30.54 -91.16
CA ARG A 30 -22.24 -30.98 -91.81
C ARG A 30 -21.95 -31.31 -93.27
N GLY A 31 -22.50 -32.43 -93.73
CA GLY A 31 -22.53 -32.77 -95.15
C GLY A 31 -23.51 -31.86 -95.91
N GLU A 32 -23.51 -31.96 -97.23
CA GLU A 32 -24.41 -31.22 -98.12
C GLU A 32 -25.91 -31.50 -97.85
N ASP A 33 -26.20 -32.62 -97.20
CA ASP A 33 -27.51 -33.07 -96.70
C ASP A 33 -27.92 -32.46 -95.35
N GLY A 34 -27.06 -31.64 -94.74
CA GLY A 34 -27.27 -31.02 -93.43
C GLY A 34 -27.08 -31.95 -92.25
N GLU A 35 -26.75 -33.23 -92.48
CA GLU A 35 -26.46 -34.19 -91.42
C GLU A 35 -25.03 -34.04 -90.88
N VAL A 36 -24.85 -34.34 -89.59
CA VAL A 36 -23.53 -34.30 -88.95
C VAL A 36 -22.68 -35.45 -89.49
N THR A 37 -21.52 -35.12 -90.06
CA THR A 37 -20.62 -36.12 -90.64
C THR A 37 -20.09 -37.08 -89.55
N ARG A 38 -19.64 -38.28 -89.92
CA ARG A 38 -19.05 -39.23 -88.94
C ARG A 38 -17.95 -38.57 -88.09
N TRP A 39 -17.14 -37.69 -88.70
CA TRP A 39 -16.11 -36.92 -88.01
C TRP A 39 -16.68 -35.83 -87.10
N GLY A 40 -17.73 -35.12 -87.53
CA GLY A 40 -18.47 -34.19 -86.68
C GLY A 40 -19.07 -34.85 -85.44
N LYS A 41 -19.61 -36.07 -85.57
CA LYS A 41 -20.13 -36.86 -84.43
C LYS A 41 -19.03 -37.22 -83.43
N VAL A 42 -17.85 -37.64 -83.92
CA VAL A 42 -16.69 -37.96 -83.06
C VAL A 42 -16.15 -36.71 -82.36
N ALA A 43 -16.02 -35.59 -83.06
CA ALA A 43 -15.60 -34.32 -82.47
C ALA A 43 -16.59 -33.84 -81.39
N LEU A 44 -17.89 -33.94 -81.65
CA LEU A 44 -18.94 -33.55 -80.70
C LEU A 44 -18.91 -34.42 -79.43
N ILE A 45 -18.75 -35.75 -79.58
CA ILE A 45 -18.58 -36.66 -78.44
C ILE A 45 -17.30 -36.33 -77.66
N GLY A 46 -16.20 -36.05 -78.36
CA GLY A 46 -14.93 -35.66 -77.73
C GLY A 46 -15.04 -34.38 -76.89
N VAL A 47 -15.75 -33.37 -77.40
CA VAL A 47 -16.01 -32.11 -76.69
C VAL A 47 -16.90 -32.33 -75.46
N VAL A 48 -17.97 -33.12 -75.59
CA VAL A 48 -18.88 -33.41 -74.48
C VAL A 48 -18.18 -34.18 -73.36
N VAL A 49 -17.42 -35.23 -73.69
CA VAL A 49 -16.67 -36.03 -72.71
C VAL A 49 -15.58 -35.20 -72.03
N SER A 50 -14.87 -34.35 -72.78
CA SER A 50 -13.85 -33.45 -72.22
C SER A 50 -14.47 -32.42 -71.26
N SER A 51 -15.65 -31.88 -71.61
CA SER A 51 -16.37 -30.92 -70.77
C SER A 51 -16.87 -31.54 -69.47
N ILE A 52 -17.46 -32.74 -69.54
CA ILE A 52 -17.90 -33.49 -68.35
C ILE A 52 -16.72 -33.81 -67.44
N THR A 53 -15.59 -34.21 -68.02
CA THR A 53 -14.37 -34.51 -67.27
C THR A 53 -13.81 -33.26 -66.58
N ALA A 54 -13.79 -32.12 -67.27
CA ALA A 54 -13.34 -30.84 -66.70
C ALA A 54 -14.22 -30.38 -65.53
N VAL A 55 -15.54 -30.42 -65.70
CA VAL A 55 -16.50 -30.06 -64.64
C VAL A 55 -16.39 -30.99 -63.44
N SER A 56 -16.30 -32.31 -63.67
CA SER A 56 -16.15 -33.31 -62.60
C SER A 56 -14.85 -33.10 -61.83
N THR A 57 -13.76 -32.78 -62.54
CA THR A 57 -12.45 -32.50 -61.92
C THR A 57 -12.50 -31.24 -61.06
N GLN A 58 -13.20 -30.20 -61.52
CA GLN A 58 -13.38 -28.96 -60.77
C GLN A 58 -14.21 -29.18 -59.49
N PHE A 59 -15.28 -29.97 -59.58
CA PHE A 59 -16.12 -30.31 -58.44
C PHE A 59 -15.38 -31.14 -57.37
N ILE A 60 -14.57 -32.12 -57.80
CA ILE A 60 -13.72 -32.92 -56.89
C ILE A 60 -12.68 -32.03 -56.20
N GLN A 61 -12.06 -31.10 -56.94
CA GLN A 61 -11.08 -30.17 -56.39
C GLN A 61 -11.71 -29.28 -55.31
N GLU A 62 -12.90 -28.74 -55.57
CA GLU A 62 -13.60 -27.87 -54.62
C GLU A 62 -14.01 -28.61 -53.33
N LEU A 63 -14.42 -29.87 -53.43
CA LEU A 63 -14.68 -30.71 -52.24
C LEU A 63 -13.41 -30.98 -51.42
N ILE A 64 -12.27 -31.24 -52.08
CA ILE A 64 -10.98 -31.42 -51.41
C ILE A 64 -10.54 -30.11 -50.74
N ASP A 65 -10.69 -28.98 -51.44
CA ASP A 65 -10.30 -27.67 -50.94
C ASP A 65 -11.19 -27.28 -49.74
N GLN A 66 -12.50 -27.51 -49.78
CA GLN A 66 -13.41 -27.32 -48.63
C GLN A 66 -13.06 -28.20 -47.42
N GLN A 67 -12.72 -29.48 -47.63
CA GLN A 67 -12.26 -30.34 -46.55
C GLN A 67 -10.93 -29.87 -45.95
N SER A 68 -10.00 -29.42 -46.79
CA SER A 68 -8.72 -28.90 -46.35
C SER A 68 -8.85 -27.57 -45.60
N ALA A 69 -9.81 -26.72 -46.01
CA ALA A 69 -10.16 -25.48 -45.34
C ALA A 69 -10.80 -25.75 -43.97
N LYS A 70 -11.72 -26.71 -43.85
CA LYS A 70 -12.25 -27.12 -42.54
C LYS A 70 -11.16 -27.60 -41.59
N LYS A 71 -10.25 -28.46 -42.08
CA LYS A 71 -9.11 -28.95 -41.29
C LYS A 71 -8.12 -27.85 -40.94
N SER A 72 -7.93 -26.84 -41.79
CA SER A 72 -7.07 -25.70 -41.46
C SER A 72 -7.74 -24.78 -40.45
N THR A 73 -9.05 -24.54 -40.54
CA THR A 73 -9.82 -23.80 -39.51
C THR A 73 -9.75 -24.50 -38.17
N GLU A 74 -10.00 -25.82 -38.08
CA GLU A 74 -9.85 -26.59 -36.84
C GLU A 74 -8.43 -26.48 -36.24
N ARG A 75 -7.39 -26.52 -37.10
CA ARG A 75 -6.00 -26.34 -36.65
C ARG A 75 -5.74 -24.92 -36.16
N ILE A 76 -6.31 -23.91 -36.81
CA ILE A 76 -6.20 -22.52 -36.39
C ILE A 76 -6.93 -22.34 -35.05
N GLU A 77 -8.14 -22.87 -34.90
CA GLU A 77 -8.89 -22.85 -33.64
C GLU A 77 -8.10 -23.52 -32.51
N LEU A 78 -7.53 -24.69 -32.76
CA LEU A 78 -6.64 -25.37 -31.80
C LEU A 78 -5.38 -24.54 -31.48
N GLN A 79 -4.78 -23.87 -32.47
CA GLN A 79 -3.63 -22.98 -32.25
C GLN A 79 -4.01 -21.76 -31.41
N VAL A 80 -5.15 -21.13 -31.71
CA VAL A 80 -5.68 -19.98 -30.96
C VAL A 80 -6.02 -20.40 -29.52
N GLU A 81 -6.64 -21.56 -29.32
CA GLU A 81 -6.93 -22.09 -28.00
C GLU A 81 -5.64 -22.37 -27.20
N ASN A 82 -4.63 -22.97 -27.84
CA ASN A 82 -3.33 -23.20 -27.20
C ASN A 82 -2.60 -21.89 -26.86
N GLN A 83 -2.65 -20.89 -27.75
CA GLN A 83 -2.09 -19.56 -27.49
C GLN A 83 -2.81 -18.88 -26.32
N ARG A 84 -4.14 -18.98 -26.25
CA ARG A 84 -4.93 -18.47 -25.13
C ARG A 84 -4.52 -19.12 -23.80
N LYS A 85 -4.39 -20.45 -23.76
CA LYS A 85 -3.92 -21.17 -22.57
C LYS A 85 -2.51 -20.76 -22.14
N ILE A 86 -1.62 -20.46 -23.10
CA ILE A 86 -0.27 -19.97 -22.81
C ILE A 86 -0.34 -18.56 -22.21
N LEU A 87 -1.15 -17.66 -22.78
CA LEU A 87 -1.34 -16.31 -22.24
C LEU A 87 -1.93 -16.34 -20.82
N GLU A 88 -2.94 -17.18 -20.57
CA GLU A 88 -3.51 -17.36 -19.23
C GLU A 88 -2.44 -17.81 -18.22
N ARG A 89 -1.58 -18.78 -18.60
CA ARG A 89 -0.45 -19.20 -17.74
C ARG A 89 0.58 -18.10 -17.53
N MET A 90 0.88 -17.29 -18.54
CA MET A 90 1.81 -16.17 -18.42
C MET A 90 1.28 -15.09 -17.49
N VAL A 91 -0.02 -14.79 -17.54
CA VAL A 91 -0.67 -13.85 -16.61
C VAL A 91 -0.56 -14.38 -15.19
N THR A 92 -0.97 -15.63 -14.95
CA THR A 92 -0.87 -16.25 -13.61
C THR A 92 0.58 -16.31 -13.10
N GLN A 93 1.55 -16.62 -13.98
CA GLN A 93 2.96 -16.63 -13.60
C GLN A 93 3.50 -15.22 -13.30
N GLY A 94 3.00 -14.21 -14.01
CA GLY A 94 3.28 -12.80 -13.74
C GLY A 94 2.77 -12.37 -12.36
N GLU A 95 1.52 -12.70 -12.05
CA GLU A 95 0.91 -12.44 -10.73
C GLU A 95 1.69 -13.14 -9.60
N GLN A 96 2.07 -14.41 -9.81
CA GLN A 96 2.89 -15.15 -8.85
C GLN A 96 4.27 -14.51 -8.66
N SER A 97 4.90 -14.07 -9.75
CA SER A 97 6.20 -13.42 -9.69
C SER A 97 6.12 -12.08 -8.96
N GLN A 98 5.05 -11.30 -9.17
CA GLN A 98 4.79 -10.07 -8.41
C GLN A 98 4.59 -10.35 -6.92
N SER A 99 3.81 -11.37 -6.56
CA SER A 99 3.61 -11.77 -5.17
C SER A 99 4.91 -12.24 -4.49
N ILE A 100 5.78 -12.94 -5.22
CA ILE A 100 7.11 -13.33 -4.70
C ILE A 100 7.98 -12.10 -4.49
N LEU A 101 8.03 -11.19 -5.47
CA LEU A 101 8.82 -9.97 -5.36
C LEU A 101 8.34 -9.09 -4.20
N SER A 102 7.03 -8.92 -4.03
CA SER A 102 6.48 -8.17 -2.89
C SER A 102 6.81 -8.84 -1.55
N THR A 103 6.76 -10.17 -1.48
CA THR A 103 7.14 -10.91 -0.27
C THR A 103 8.64 -10.76 0.04
N LEU A 104 9.50 -10.82 -0.98
CA LEU A 104 10.94 -10.63 -0.83
C LEU A 104 11.27 -9.20 -0.39
N GLU A 105 10.65 -8.20 -1.01
CA GLU A 105 10.80 -6.81 -0.62
C GLU A 105 10.39 -6.61 0.84
N ARG A 106 9.17 -7.04 1.23
CA ARG A 106 8.68 -6.98 2.62
C ARG A 106 9.61 -7.67 3.62
N SER A 107 10.24 -8.78 3.22
CA SER A 107 11.20 -9.49 4.07
C SER A 107 12.54 -8.76 4.20
N LEU A 108 12.95 -7.99 3.19
CA LEU A 108 14.21 -7.23 3.20
C LEU A 108 14.06 -5.87 3.88
N THR A 109 12.86 -5.30 3.88
CA THR A 109 12.51 -4.00 4.47
C THR A 109 11.67 -4.14 5.74
N LYS A 110 11.78 -5.29 6.41
CA LYS A 110 11.08 -5.53 7.66
C LYS A 110 11.55 -4.54 8.72
N PHE A 111 10.62 -3.95 9.46
CA PHE A 111 10.91 -3.08 10.58
C PHE A 111 11.85 -3.77 11.59
N SER A 112 12.95 -3.10 11.90
CA SER A 112 13.94 -3.60 12.86
C SER A 112 13.77 -2.95 14.23
N ALA A 113 13.63 -1.63 14.24
CA ALA A 113 13.31 -0.78 15.38
C ALA A 113 12.45 0.40 14.90
N ILE A 114 11.56 0.85 15.77
CA ILE A 114 10.75 2.06 15.53
C ILE A 114 10.92 2.93 16.75
N SER A 115 11.26 4.19 16.54
CA SER A 115 11.33 5.18 17.60
C SER A 115 10.25 6.24 17.41
N ALA A 116 9.80 6.81 18.51
CA ALA A 116 8.80 7.86 18.52
C ALA A 116 9.29 9.02 19.38
N SER A 117 9.14 10.23 18.86
CA SER A 117 9.21 11.46 19.63
C SER A 117 7.84 12.11 19.68
N ALA A 118 7.36 12.43 20.88
CA ALA A 118 6.06 13.04 21.09
C ALA A 118 6.21 14.39 21.82
N PHE A 119 5.55 15.41 21.29
CA PHE A 119 5.37 16.72 21.90
C PHE A 119 3.95 16.75 22.48
N ILE A 120 3.88 16.82 23.80
CA ILE A 120 2.62 16.71 24.56
C ILE A 120 2.47 17.96 25.41
N GLU A 121 1.42 18.72 25.17
CA GLU A 121 0.98 19.82 26.03
C GLU A 121 0.23 19.24 27.23
N LEU A 122 0.65 19.60 28.43
CA LEU A 122 -0.03 19.23 29.66
C LEU A 122 -1.21 20.17 29.95
N PRO A 123 -2.29 19.66 30.56
CA PRO A 123 -3.43 20.50 30.92
C PRO A 123 -3.06 21.49 32.03
N ASP A 124 -3.70 22.66 32.02
CA ASP A 124 -3.59 23.72 33.05
C ASP A 124 -4.19 23.33 34.42
N ASN A 125 -4.30 22.04 34.73
CA ASN A 125 -4.85 21.57 35.98
C ASN A 125 -3.96 22.02 37.15
N VAL A 126 -4.48 22.97 37.91
CA VAL A 126 -3.82 23.64 39.04
C VAL A 126 -3.33 22.63 40.09
N GLU A 127 -3.98 21.48 40.26
CA GLU A 127 -3.57 20.46 41.23
C GLU A 127 -2.34 19.68 40.78
N LEU A 128 -2.21 19.42 39.47
CA LEU A 128 -1.06 18.71 38.91
C LEU A 128 0.18 19.60 38.85
N ILE A 129 0.01 20.87 38.47
CA ILE A 129 1.11 21.74 38.02
C ILE A 129 1.39 22.91 38.97
N GLY A 130 0.39 23.40 39.71
CA GLY A 130 0.44 24.74 40.30
C GLY A 130 1.57 24.98 41.32
N GLN A 131 1.90 23.99 42.15
CA GLN A 131 3.04 24.13 43.07
C GLN A 131 4.38 24.13 42.34
N PHE A 132 4.53 23.24 41.36
CA PHE A 132 5.73 23.11 40.57
C PHE A 132 6.01 24.35 39.72
N GLU A 133 4.97 24.93 39.12
CA GLU A 133 5.08 26.18 38.35
C GLU A 133 5.60 27.33 39.21
N GLN A 134 5.11 27.48 40.44
CA GLN A 134 5.57 28.53 41.34
C GLN A 134 7.06 28.38 41.68
N GLU A 135 7.50 27.16 41.97
CA GLU A 135 8.92 26.86 42.22
C GLU A 135 9.77 27.14 40.99
N LEU A 136 9.29 26.73 39.80
CA LEU A 136 9.96 26.96 38.53
C LEU A 136 10.13 28.45 38.22
N LEU A 137 9.07 29.24 38.38
CA LEU A 137 9.10 30.69 38.12
C LEU A 137 9.98 31.44 39.13
N ALA A 138 10.01 30.99 40.39
CA ALA A 138 10.92 31.54 41.39
C ALA A 138 12.40 31.27 41.01
N GLU A 139 12.70 30.05 40.58
CA GLU A 139 14.04 29.66 40.14
C GLU A 139 14.45 30.39 38.84
N TYR A 140 13.52 30.54 37.91
CA TYR A 140 13.71 31.35 36.70
C TYR A 140 14.00 32.82 37.02
N SER A 141 13.28 33.42 37.98
CA SER A 141 13.57 34.79 38.42
C SER A 141 14.98 34.90 39.00
N ALA A 142 15.47 33.88 39.70
CA ALA A 142 16.84 33.83 40.20
C ALA A 142 17.86 33.70 39.04
N PHE A 143 17.56 32.86 38.04
CA PHE A 143 18.34 32.74 36.80
C PHE A 143 18.51 34.08 36.09
N VAL A 144 17.40 34.78 35.79
CA VAL A 144 17.43 36.09 35.10
C VAL A 144 18.25 37.11 35.86
N LYS A 145 18.17 37.11 37.20
CA LYS A 145 18.93 38.02 38.06
C LYS A 145 20.43 37.71 38.08
N ALA A 146 20.80 36.43 38.06
CA ALA A 146 22.18 35.97 38.15
C ALA A 146 22.94 35.95 36.80
N GLY A 147 22.22 35.85 35.68
CA GLY A 147 22.81 35.81 34.34
C GLY A 147 23.76 34.62 34.15
N THR A 148 24.94 34.85 33.54
CA THR A 148 25.92 33.79 33.25
C THR A 148 26.56 33.16 34.50
N ALA A 149 26.37 33.76 35.68
CA ALA A 149 26.86 33.22 36.94
C ALA A 149 25.89 32.19 37.55
N TYR A 150 24.74 31.95 36.92
CA TYR A 150 23.78 30.99 37.39
C TYR A 150 24.23 29.54 37.13
N GLY A 151 24.22 28.72 38.17
CA GLY A 151 24.55 27.28 38.11
C GLY A 151 23.44 26.38 38.66
N GLY A 152 22.20 26.86 38.67
CA GLY A 152 21.04 26.09 39.14
C GLY A 152 20.45 25.16 38.07
N PRO A 153 19.32 24.49 38.37
CA PRO A 153 18.83 23.33 37.63
C PRO A 153 18.01 23.65 36.36
N VAL A 154 17.72 24.93 36.08
CA VAL A 154 16.95 25.35 34.90
C VAL A 154 17.83 25.87 33.78
N TYR A 155 17.41 25.58 32.56
CA TYR A 155 18.00 26.09 31.33
C TYR A 155 16.95 26.93 30.61
N ALA A 156 17.32 28.14 30.20
CA ALA A 156 16.45 28.98 29.38
C ALA A 156 16.81 28.79 27.91
N SER A 157 15.82 28.49 27.07
CA SER A 157 16.00 28.52 25.62
C SER A 157 15.55 29.87 25.07
N ARG A 158 16.32 30.38 24.10
CA ARG A 158 16.03 31.60 23.37
C ARG A 158 15.93 31.27 21.90
N THR A 159 14.71 31.31 21.39
CA THR A 159 14.35 30.99 20.01
C THR A 159 14.27 32.24 19.14
N SER A 160 13.98 33.41 19.71
CA SER A 160 14.00 34.71 19.00
C SER A 160 14.96 35.75 19.57
N HIS A 161 15.06 36.88 18.85
CA HIS A 161 15.78 38.06 19.33
C HIS A 161 15.03 38.80 20.45
N ASP A 162 13.80 38.42 20.80
CA ASP A 162 12.94 39.22 21.68
C ASP A 162 12.98 38.81 23.15
N GLY A 163 13.56 37.65 23.48
CA GLY A 163 13.73 37.25 24.88
C GLY A 163 13.88 35.75 25.07
N ILE A 164 13.79 35.32 26.32
CA ILE A 164 13.63 33.90 26.66
C ILE A 164 12.17 33.57 26.44
N GLU A 165 11.89 32.48 25.71
CA GLU A 165 10.52 32.06 25.38
C GLU A 165 10.10 30.84 26.19
N ALA A 166 11.05 29.95 26.50
CA ALA A 166 10.78 28.76 27.28
C ALA A 166 11.87 28.45 28.30
N ILE A 167 11.46 27.77 29.37
CA ILE A 167 12.33 27.23 30.41
C ILE A 167 12.32 25.71 30.27
N SER A 168 13.47 25.09 30.09
CA SER A 168 13.63 23.64 30.12
C SER A 168 14.16 23.20 31.48
N VAL A 169 13.53 22.16 32.04
CA VAL A 169 13.92 21.54 33.31
C VAL A 169 14.65 20.24 32.99
N SER A 170 15.91 20.14 33.39
CA SER A 170 16.69 18.92 33.15
C SER A 170 16.12 17.76 33.97
N ALA A 171 15.91 16.61 33.34
CA ALA A 171 15.53 15.35 33.98
C ALA A 171 16.39 14.95 35.19
N PHE A 172 17.65 15.39 35.23
CA PHE A 172 18.60 15.09 36.30
C PHE A 172 18.78 16.25 37.29
N GLY A 173 18.09 17.37 37.07
CA GLY A 173 18.15 18.55 37.94
C GLY A 173 17.32 18.36 39.21
N GLY A 174 17.73 19.00 40.30
CA GLY A 174 17.02 18.91 41.59
C GLY A 174 15.61 19.51 41.60
N LEU A 175 15.24 20.26 40.55
CA LEU A 175 13.90 20.79 40.36
C LEU A 175 12.98 19.80 39.62
N TYR A 176 13.51 18.77 38.94
CA TYR A 176 12.67 17.88 38.14
C TYR A 176 11.68 17.10 39.03
N PRO A 177 10.37 17.05 38.69
CA PRO A 177 9.38 16.35 39.49
C PRO A 177 9.70 14.85 39.53
N GLN A 178 10.04 14.34 40.72
CA GLN A 178 10.26 12.90 40.94
C GLN A 178 8.97 12.22 41.39
N SER A 179 8.76 10.98 40.97
CA SER A 179 7.66 10.17 41.51
C SER A 179 7.83 9.98 43.02
N GLY A 180 6.72 10.20 43.72
CA GLY A 180 6.64 10.10 45.16
C GLY A 180 5.21 9.83 45.57
N LYS A 181 4.97 9.57 46.85
CA LYS A 181 3.62 9.18 47.32
C LYS A 181 2.52 10.20 47.01
N SER A 182 2.85 11.45 46.74
CA SER A 182 1.91 12.55 46.52
C SER A 182 2.28 13.49 45.37
N ASN A 183 3.22 13.11 44.50
CA ASN A 183 3.61 13.96 43.37
C ASN A 183 3.04 13.41 42.06
N SER A 184 1.83 13.86 41.71
CA SER A 184 1.11 13.41 40.51
C SER A 184 1.84 13.78 39.22
N LEU A 185 2.52 14.93 39.16
CA LEU A 185 3.32 15.33 37.99
C LEU A 185 4.52 14.41 37.80
N GLY A 186 5.22 14.04 38.88
CA GLY A 186 6.31 13.07 38.82
C GLY A 186 5.83 11.71 38.31
N TRP A 187 4.69 11.22 38.79
CA TRP A 187 4.07 10.00 38.25
C TRP A 187 3.67 10.15 36.79
N LEU A 188 3.14 11.31 36.38
CA LEU A 188 2.81 11.55 34.97
C LEU A 188 4.06 11.43 34.10
N LEU A 189 5.14 12.14 34.45
CA LEU A 189 6.38 12.13 33.68
C LEU A 189 7.07 10.75 33.62
N GLU A 190 6.96 9.96 34.69
CA GLU A 190 7.62 8.64 34.79
C GLU A 190 6.78 7.48 34.27
N SER A 191 5.47 7.66 34.09
CA SER A 191 4.56 6.58 33.69
C SER A 191 3.87 6.81 32.35
N LEU A 192 3.82 8.05 31.85
CA LEU A 192 3.20 8.39 30.57
C LEU A 192 3.94 7.76 29.40
N SER A 193 3.33 6.81 28.72
CA SER A 193 3.86 6.18 27.50
C SER A 193 3.01 6.51 26.29
N LEU A 194 3.65 6.72 25.15
CA LEU A 194 2.97 6.75 23.86
C LEU A 194 2.75 5.30 23.37
N GLU A 195 1.58 5.04 22.80
CA GLU A 195 1.32 3.84 22.01
C GLU A 195 0.86 4.25 20.60
N ALA A 196 1.24 3.43 19.61
CA ALA A 196 0.77 3.55 18.24
C ALA A 196 0.11 2.25 17.78
N ALA A 197 -1.07 2.35 17.18
CA ALA A 197 -1.79 1.21 16.60
C ALA A 197 -2.08 1.49 15.13
N PHE A 198 -1.65 0.59 14.26
CA PHE A 198 -1.81 0.70 12.81
C PHE A 198 -2.85 -0.29 12.30
N TYR A 199 -3.69 0.18 11.39
CA TYR A 199 -4.67 -0.61 10.66
C TYR A 199 -4.41 -0.48 9.17
N LYS A 200 -4.29 -1.61 8.48
CA LYS A 200 -4.04 -1.62 7.04
C LYS A 200 -5.24 -1.05 6.27
N GLU A 201 -6.44 -1.40 6.72
CA GLU A 201 -7.70 -0.84 6.23
C GLU A 201 -8.20 0.21 7.21
N PRO A 202 -8.45 1.47 6.77
CA PRO A 202 -9.00 2.50 7.64
C PRO A 202 -10.30 2.07 8.31
N ARG A 203 -10.44 2.38 9.60
CA ARG A 203 -11.59 2.06 10.44
C ARG A 203 -12.34 3.32 10.83
N ALA A 204 -13.63 3.19 11.10
CA ALA A 204 -14.40 4.28 11.67
C ALA A 204 -14.06 4.44 13.16
N ASP A 205 -14.03 5.68 13.65
CA ASP A 205 -13.62 5.98 15.03
C ASP A 205 -14.45 5.21 16.08
N ALA A 206 -15.75 5.03 15.79
CA ALA A 206 -16.68 4.31 16.67
C ALA A 206 -16.33 2.83 16.86
N ASP A 207 -15.70 2.19 15.87
CA ASP A 207 -15.38 0.78 15.93
C ASP A 207 -14.23 0.51 16.91
N LEU A 208 -13.33 1.47 17.12
CA LEU A 208 -12.07 1.32 17.86
C LEU A 208 -12.23 1.26 19.37
N VAL A 209 -13.24 1.96 19.89
CA VAL A 209 -13.52 2.05 21.33
C VAL A 209 -13.78 0.66 21.92
N ALA A 210 -14.38 -0.22 21.13
CA ALA A 210 -14.61 -1.61 21.50
C ALA A 210 -13.32 -2.46 21.46
N MET A 211 -12.34 -2.12 20.62
CA MET A 211 -11.30 -3.06 20.17
C MET A 211 -10.21 -3.33 21.21
N ARG A 212 -9.74 -2.31 21.95
CA ARG A 212 -8.64 -2.48 22.93
C ARG A 212 -8.98 -3.47 24.05
N TRP A 213 -10.27 -3.61 24.39
CA TRP A 213 -10.70 -4.41 25.54
C TRP A 213 -11.49 -5.67 25.16
N SER A 214 -12.09 -5.72 23.97
CA SER A 214 -12.86 -6.89 23.51
C SER A 214 -12.04 -7.91 22.73
N GLY A 215 -10.90 -7.52 22.16
CA GLY A 215 -10.09 -8.37 21.28
C GLY A 215 -10.66 -8.55 19.88
N GLU A 216 -11.86 -8.03 19.59
CA GLU A 216 -12.34 -7.85 18.21
C GLU A 216 -11.63 -6.63 17.63
N GLY A 217 -11.23 -6.68 16.35
CA GLY A 217 -10.59 -5.54 15.69
C GLY A 217 -9.18 -5.20 16.19
N GLN A 218 -8.38 -6.23 16.49
CA GLN A 218 -6.96 -6.04 16.77
C GLN A 218 -6.27 -5.22 15.67
N PRO A 219 -5.37 -4.29 16.02
CA PRO A 219 -4.55 -3.59 15.04
C PRO A 219 -3.63 -4.58 14.30
N ASP A 220 -3.27 -4.23 13.07
CA ASP A 220 -2.35 -5.04 12.27
C ASP A 220 -0.90 -4.94 12.76
N LEU A 221 -0.59 -3.82 13.43
CA LEU A 221 0.64 -3.60 14.17
C LEU A 221 0.37 -2.66 15.36
N GLN A 222 0.68 -3.10 16.57
CA GLN A 222 0.66 -2.27 17.78
C GLN A 222 2.07 -2.14 18.35
N ILE A 223 2.44 -0.91 18.66
CA ILE A 223 3.76 -0.54 19.17
C ILE A 223 3.57 0.21 20.48
N GLY A 224 4.11 -0.36 21.56
CA GLY A 224 4.29 0.36 22.83
C GLY A 224 5.67 1.01 22.88
N PHE A 225 5.72 2.30 23.18
CA PHE A 225 6.97 3.03 23.37
C PHE A 225 7.25 3.16 24.87
N THR A 226 7.98 2.18 25.41
CA THR A 226 8.39 2.16 26.82
C THR A 226 9.32 3.33 27.11
N ILE A 227 9.16 3.92 28.29
CA ILE A 227 9.98 5.03 28.76
C ILE A 227 11.35 4.48 29.16
N GLU A 228 12.39 4.77 28.37
CA GLU A 228 13.78 4.46 28.73
C GLU A 228 14.44 5.65 29.44
N ASP A 229 14.16 6.85 28.94
CA ASP A 229 14.66 8.11 29.47
C ASP A 229 13.50 8.97 30.00
N LEU A 230 13.78 9.70 31.08
CA LEU A 230 12.84 10.71 31.59
C LEU A 230 12.59 11.77 30.50
N PRO A 231 11.33 12.16 30.26
CA PRO A 231 11.04 13.12 29.22
C PRO A 231 11.60 14.51 29.55
N ASN A 232 11.84 15.32 28.52
CA ASN A 232 12.21 16.71 28.73
C ASN A 232 10.96 17.51 29.07
N LEU A 233 10.96 18.16 30.23
CA LEU A 233 9.89 19.05 30.64
C LEU A 233 10.27 20.49 30.31
N SER A 234 9.37 21.22 29.67
CA SER A 234 9.54 22.63 29.34
C SER A 234 8.31 23.44 29.70
N TYR A 235 8.53 24.72 29.99
CA TYR A 235 7.48 25.69 30.30
C TYR A 235 7.59 26.87 29.34
N GLU A 236 6.53 27.13 28.60
CA GLU A 236 6.39 28.26 27.70
C GLU A 236 5.93 29.50 28.48
N LEU A 237 6.70 30.59 28.41
CA LEU A 237 6.46 31.79 29.23
C LEU A 237 5.27 32.64 28.74
N GLU A 238 5.01 32.69 27.43
CA GLU A 238 3.94 33.53 26.88
C GLU A 238 2.57 32.87 27.06
N GLY A 239 2.49 31.57 26.79
CA GLY A 239 1.27 30.77 26.96
C GLY A 239 1.03 30.25 28.38
N SER A 240 2.03 30.28 29.25
CA SER A 240 2.02 29.63 30.58
C SER A 240 1.74 28.12 30.50
N LYS A 241 2.25 27.45 29.47
CA LYS A 241 1.99 26.04 29.17
C LYS A 241 3.16 25.15 29.52
N PHE A 242 2.88 23.94 30.01
CA PHE A 242 3.89 22.90 30.16
C PHE A 242 3.87 21.95 28.98
N ASN A 243 5.05 21.70 28.41
CA ASN A 243 5.24 20.78 27.30
C ASN A 243 6.23 19.70 27.68
N ILE A 244 5.87 18.46 27.37
CA ILE A 244 6.70 17.26 27.50
C ILE A 244 7.21 16.90 26.10
N LEU A 245 8.52 16.77 25.96
CA LEU A 245 9.14 16.08 24.84
C LEU A 245 9.61 14.71 25.31
N GLN A 246 8.87 13.68 24.90
CA GLN A 246 9.22 12.29 25.12
C GLN A 246 9.88 11.71 23.87
N SER A 247 10.93 10.91 24.02
CA SER A 247 11.55 10.18 22.91
C SER A 247 11.92 8.78 23.35
N ASN A 248 11.35 7.77 22.70
CA ASN A 248 11.51 6.37 23.08
C ASN A 248 11.73 5.50 21.85
N THR A 249 12.45 4.40 22.02
CA THR A 249 12.60 3.37 20.98
C THR A 249 11.85 2.12 21.40
N SER A 250 11.21 1.45 20.44
CA SER A 250 10.51 0.20 20.66
C SER A 250 11.14 -0.89 19.80
N ASP A 251 11.51 -2.00 20.44
CA ASP A 251 12.03 -3.19 19.76
C ASP A 251 10.89 -4.08 19.26
N SER A 252 11.14 -4.75 18.14
CA SER A 252 10.18 -5.67 17.51
C SER A 252 9.65 -6.81 18.39
N GLN A 253 10.33 -7.13 19.49
CA GLN A 253 9.89 -8.14 20.46
C GLN A 253 8.70 -7.67 21.34
N PHE A 254 8.45 -6.36 21.41
CA PHE A 254 7.38 -5.76 22.20
C PHE A 254 6.18 -5.34 21.35
N TRP A 255 6.20 -5.65 20.05
CA TRP A 255 5.11 -5.33 19.14
C TRP A 255 4.12 -6.49 19.08
N ASP A 256 2.84 -6.15 18.96
CA ASP A 256 1.81 -7.10 18.54
C ASP A 256 1.56 -6.90 17.04
N SER A 257 1.55 -7.97 16.25
CA SER A 257 1.40 -7.86 14.80
C SER A 257 0.62 -9.03 14.20
N SER A 258 -0.33 -8.69 13.33
CA SER A 258 -1.09 -9.66 12.53
C SER A 258 -0.27 -10.25 11.37
N GLY A 259 0.83 -9.60 10.99
CA GLY A 259 1.62 -9.90 9.80
C GLY A 259 1.17 -9.15 8.53
N GLU A 260 0.08 -8.40 8.59
CA GLU A 260 -0.38 -7.55 7.48
C GLU A 260 0.50 -6.30 7.32
N ILE A 261 1.00 -5.75 8.42
CA ILE A 261 1.97 -4.63 8.43
C ILE A 261 3.27 -5.09 9.07
N ILE A 262 4.31 -5.29 8.26
CA ILE A 262 5.66 -5.67 8.73
C ILE A 262 6.78 -4.81 8.15
N SER A 263 6.47 -3.96 7.18
CA SER A 263 7.43 -3.15 6.44
C SER A 263 6.84 -1.79 6.05
N LEU A 264 7.69 -0.85 5.64
CA LEU A 264 7.28 0.51 5.33
C LEU A 264 6.28 0.58 4.16
N SER A 265 6.44 -0.29 3.16
CA SER A 265 5.51 -0.37 2.03
C SER A 265 4.10 -0.81 2.45
N ASP A 266 3.98 -1.52 3.57
CA ASP A 266 2.69 -1.91 4.12
C ASP A 266 1.96 -0.73 4.79
N LEU A 267 2.62 0.40 5.09
CA LEU A 267 2.00 1.59 5.68
C LEU A 267 1.24 2.46 4.67
N ALA A 268 1.41 2.22 3.37
CA ALA A 268 0.67 2.95 2.34
C ALA A 268 -0.85 2.75 2.50
N GLY A 269 -1.57 3.88 2.64
CA GLY A 269 -3.02 3.96 2.90
C GLY A 269 -3.44 3.53 4.30
N ALA A 270 -2.50 3.13 5.16
CA ALA A 270 -2.81 2.68 6.51
C ALA A 270 -3.29 3.84 7.38
N GLN A 271 -4.04 3.50 8.43
CA GLN A 271 -4.46 4.45 9.45
C GLN A 271 -3.69 4.18 10.73
N VAL A 272 -3.13 5.23 11.33
CA VAL A 272 -2.45 5.17 12.62
C VAL A 272 -3.31 5.84 13.69
N TYR A 273 -3.27 5.26 14.88
CA TYR A 273 -3.86 5.79 16.09
C TYR A 273 -2.78 5.95 17.13
N PHE A 274 -2.71 7.14 17.70
CA PHE A 274 -1.87 7.48 18.84
C PHE A 274 -2.75 7.62 20.06
N TYR A 275 -2.28 7.09 21.18
CA TYR A 275 -2.89 7.36 22.47
C TYR A 275 -1.84 7.29 23.56
N LEU A 276 -2.13 8.03 24.61
CA LEU A 276 -1.31 8.05 25.80
C LEU A 276 -1.78 6.95 26.75
N SER A 277 -0.82 6.23 27.32
CA SER A 277 -1.07 5.18 28.28
C SER A 277 -0.17 5.32 29.49
N ALA A 278 -0.37 4.43 30.46
CA ALA A 278 0.35 4.42 31.70
C ALA A 278 1.09 3.10 31.87
N SER A 279 2.39 3.18 32.01
CA SER A 279 3.25 2.05 32.38
C SER A 279 3.63 2.14 33.86
N GLY A 280 3.83 1.00 34.53
CA GLY A 280 4.43 1.00 35.87
C GLY A 280 3.59 1.58 37.02
N MET A 281 2.27 1.77 36.89
CA MET A 281 1.43 2.37 37.94
C MET A 281 1.27 1.53 39.23
N SER A 282 1.98 0.41 39.39
CA SER A 282 1.88 -0.42 40.59
C SER A 282 2.35 0.36 41.82
N GLY A 283 1.43 0.58 42.77
CA GLY A 283 1.73 1.31 44.02
C GLY A 283 1.35 2.79 44.02
N MET A 284 0.77 3.30 42.92
CA MET A 284 0.16 4.63 42.88
C MET A 284 -1.05 4.68 43.83
N GLN A 285 -1.17 5.75 44.61
CA GLN A 285 -2.32 5.94 45.50
C GLN A 285 -3.58 6.30 44.66
N PRO A 286 -4.80 5.92 45.08
CA PRO A 286 -6.00 6.13 44.27
C PRO A 286 -6.31 7.59 43.94
N ASP A 287 -6.00 8.51 44.85
CA ASP A 287 -6.12 9.96 44.67
C ASP A 287 -5.13 10.48 43.63
N VAL A 288 -3.86 10.05 43.71
CA VAL A 288 -2.84 10.35 42.71
C VAL A 288 -3.21 9.77 41.34
N ALA A 289 -3.79 8.56 41.30
CA ALA A 289 -4.23 7.91 40.08
C ALA A 289 -5.35 8.68 39.37
N SER A 290 -6.31 9.25 40.11
CA SER A 290 -7.35 10.10 39.52
C SER A 290 -6.74 11.31 38.83
N VAL A 291 -5.87 12.04 39.54
CA VAL A 291 -5.21 13.25 39.01
C VAL A 291 -4.31 12.90 37.81
N PHE A 292 -3.61 11.76 37.86
CA PHE A 292 -2.84 11.24 36.74
C PHE A 292 -3.74 11.02 35.51
N TRP A 293 -4.85 10.29 35.65
CA TRP A 293 -5.71 9.97 34.50
C TRP A 293 -6.46 11.17 33.95
N ASP A 294 -6.78 12.16 34.78
CA ASP A 294 -7.31 13.44 34.31
C ASP A 294 -6.21 14.22 33.55
N GLY A 295 -4.97 14.20 34.05
CA GLY A 295 -3.79 14.72 33.36
C GLY A 295 -3.58 14.11 31.97
N VAL A 296 -3.60 12.78 31.87
CA VAL A 296 -3.48 12.05 30.59
C VAL A 296 -4.62 12.38 29.64
N ARG A 297 -5.86 12.44 30.14
CA ARG A 297 -7.06 12.69 29.32
C ARG A 297 -7.08 14.09 28.72
N ASP A 298 -6.70 15.07 29.53
CA ASP A 298 -6.76 16.48 29.16
C ASP A 298 -5.46 16.96 28.50
N SER A 299 -4.45 16.08 28.35
CA SER A 299 -3.23 16.39 27.60
C SER A 299 -3.50 16.43 26.10
N VAL A 300 -2.80 17.31 25.38
CA VAL A 300 -2.92 17.47 23.93
C VAL A 300 -1.66 16.98 23.24
N LEU A 301 -1.82 16.09 22.27
CA LEU A 301 -0.71 15.59 21.46
C LEU A 301 -0.50 16.51 20.26
N GLU A 302 0.47 17.42 20.35
CA GLU A 302 0.70 18.44 19.32
C GLU A 302 1.41 17.87 18.09
N THR A 303 2.42 17.04 18.32
CA THR A 303 3.25 16.46 17.26
C THR A 303 3.77 15.09 17.67
N VAL A 304 3.71 14.15 16.74
CA VAL A 304 4.40 12.86 16.82
C VAL A 304 5.37 12.74 15.65
N VAL A 305 6.58 12.29 15.92
CA VAL A 305 7.55 11.90 14.91
C VAL A 305 7.84 10.43 15.09
N LEU A 306 7.39 9.60 14.16
CA LEU A 306 7.77 8.19 14.12
C LEU A 306 8.97 8.01 13.20
N ARG A 307 10.11 7.61 13.77
CA ARG A 307 11.29 7.25 13.00
C ARG A 307 11.33 5.74 12.79
N ILE A 308 11.22 5.36 11.52
CA ILE A 308 11.28 3.98 11.03
C ILE A 308 12.52 3.88 10.14
N ASP A 309 13.53 3.15 10.62
CA ASP A 309 14.87 3.13 10.02
C ASP A 309 15.44 4.57 9.85
N GLU A 310 15.63 5.04 8.61
CA GLU A 310 16.17 6.38 8.30
C GLU A 310 15.08 7.41 7.95
N ILE A 311 13.81 7.07 8.14
CA ILE A 311 12.67 7.88 7.67
C ILE A 311 11.88 8.38 8.87
N ASP A 312 11.69 9.70 8.91
CA ASP A 312 10.90 10.38 9.92
C ASP A 312 9.50 10.63 9.36
N LEU A 313 8.47 10.09 10.00
CA LEU A 313 7.06 10.35 9.71
C LEU A 313 6.52 11.36 10.72
N TRP A 314 6.28 12.58 10.25
CA TRP A 314 5.76 13.69 11.04
C TRP A 314 4.23 13.73 11.01
N PHE A 315 3.61 13.71 12.18
CA PHE A 315 2.19 13.90 12.39
C PHE A 315 2.00 15.14 13.24
N ARG A 316 1.50 16.23 12.65
CA ARG A 316 1.24 17.50 13.33
C ARG A 316 -0.25 17.71 13.52
N ASP A 317 -0.63 18.67 14.35
CA ASP A 317 -2.02 19.09 14.62
C ASP A 317 -2.94 19.06 13.37
N ALA A 318 -2.52 19.65 12.24
CA ALA A 318 -3.32 19.69 11.01
C ALA A 318 -3.61 18.31 10.37
N GLN A 319 -2.85 17.27 10.72
CA GLN A 319 -3.00 15.89 10.25
C GLN A 319 -3.63 14.98 11.30
N LEU A 320 -3.58 15.38 12.57
CA LEU A 320 -4.11 14.61 13.68
C LEU A 320 -5.57 14.97 13.89
N ARG A 321 -6.46 13.99 13.71
CA ARG A 321 -7.84 14.10 14.14
C ARG A 321 -7.98 13.55 15.54
N GLU A 322 -8.43 14.40 16.46
CA GLU A 322 -8.75 13.99 17.82
C GLU A 322 -10.17 13.44 17.93
N PHE A 323 -10.34 12.39 18.73
CA PHE A 323 -11.65 11.96 19.24
C PHE A 323 -11.52 11.38 20.65
N GLN A 324 -12.61 11.43 21.41
CA GLN A 324 -12.70 10.77 22.71
C GLN A 324 -13.38 9.41 22.59
N ALA A 325 -12.74 8.38 23.12
CA ALA A 325 -13.34 7.06 23.28
C ALA A 325 -14.37 7.05 24.42
N ASP A 326 -15.29 6.07 24.46
CA ASP A 326 -16.36 5.98 25.48
C ASP A 326 -15.82 5.86 26.91
N ASN A 327 -14.58 5.38 27.07
CA ASN A 327 -13.89 5.32 28.36
C ASN A 327 -13.22 6.65 28.76
N GLY A 328 -13.42 7.71 27.97
CA GLY A 328 -12.86 9.04 28.18
C GLY A 328 -11.38 9.17 27.77
N VAL A 329 -10.78 8.17 27.12
CA VAL A 329 -9.40 8.30 26.62
C VAL A 329 -9.41 9.10 25.31
N THR A 330 -8.58 10.13 25.25
CA THR A 330 -8.33 10.89 24.03
C THR A 330 -7.43 10.08 23.09
N VAL A 331 -7.84 9.97 21.83
CA VAL A 331 -7.13 9.26 20.78
C VAL A 331 -6.94 10.21 19.61
N TRP A 332 -5.74 10.19 19.02
CA TRP A 332 -5.42 10.96 17.83
C TRP A 332 -5.23 10.01 16.66
N THR A 333 -5.83 10.30 15.51
CA THR A 333 -5.71 9.46 14.32
C THR A 333 -5.19 10.25 13.12
N ALA A 334 -4.41 9.58 12.28
CA ALA A 334 -4.01 10.07 10.98
C ALA A 334 -4.07 8.94 9.95
N THR A 335 -4.36 9.29 8.70
CA THR A 335 -4.25 8.37 7.56
C THR A 335 -2.98 8.67 6.80
N LEU A 336 -2.15 7.66 6.60
CA LEU A 336 -0.94 7.76 5.79
C LEU A 336 -1.31 7.88 4.31
N PRO A 337 -0.49 8.56 3.49
CA PRO A 337 -0.69 8.61 2.05
C PRO A 337 -0.83 7.23 1.40
N GLU A 338 -1.59 7.16 0.29
CA GLU A 338 -1.96 5.92 -0.40
C GLU A 338 -0.78 5.22 -1.08
N THR A 339 0.33 5.95 -1.28
CA THR A 339 1.53 5.41 -1.91
C THR A 339 2.78 5.66 -1.09
N LEU A 340 3.74 4.75 -1.21
CA LEU A 340 5.04 4.88 -0.56
C LEU A 340 5.80 6.13 -1.04
N THR A 341 5.69 6.49 -2.31
CA THR A 341 6.29 7.71 -2.86
C THR A 341 5.73 8.96 -2.17
N GLU A 342 4.41 9.03 -1.98
CA GLU A 342 3.80 10.15 -1.26
C GLU A 342 4.21 10.19 0.22
N ILE A 343 4.38 9.03 0.87
CA ILE A 343 4.95 8.96 2.23
C ILE A 343 6.32 9.61 2.27
N PHE A 344 7.21 9.29 1.32
CA PHE A 344 8.53 9.91 1.24
C PHE A 344 8.47 11.42 0.94
N GLU A 345 7.58 11.85 0.05
CA GLU A 345 7.49 13.27 -0.33
C GLU A 345 6.86 14.15 0.77
N SER A 346 5.92 13.61 1.54
CA SER A 346 5.19 14.35 2.57
C SER A 346 5.98 14.53 3.87
N HIS A 347 7.00 13.71 4.13
CA HIS A 347 7.70 13.71 5.42
C HIS A 347 9.21 14.00 5.35
N VAL A 348 9.75 14.38 4.18
CA VAL A 348 11.15 14.83 4.00
C VAL A 348 11.32 16.37 4.20
N ARG A 349 10.32 17.07 4.72
CA ARG A 349 10.37 18.52 4.98
C ARG A 349 10.32 18.83 6.46
#